data_AF-A0A834L5G0-F1
#
_entry.id   AF-A0A834L5G0-F1
#
_cell.length_a   1.000
_cell.length_b   1.000
_cell.length_c   1.000
_cell.angle_alpha   90.00
_cell.angle_beta   90.00
_cell.angle_gamma   90.00
#
_symmetry.space_group_name_H-M   'P 1'
#
loop_
_entity.id
_entity.type
_entity.pdbx_description
1 polymer ?
#
loop_
_entity_poly.entity_id
_entity_poly.type
_entity_poly.pdbx_seq_one_letter_code
_entity_poly.pdbx_strand_id
1 'polypeptide(L)'
;MAVPLFNLAPDLIVSRLCLGLLSLSLSKLLFTVPFSCVSYSMSRFLSGTMTFGEQNSLPESFLLLDKALDSGINFFDSAEMYPVPQRAETQGRSEEYVGRWMRERKVPRDRVMLATKVTGPSGQMTWIRGGPKCLDARSITEAIDSRYVPMFGETEYDPIKQYDSIDIEEQLDGLGRAVDAGKIRYIGLSNETPYGIMKFLHIAGRGPGRPKIVSVQNSYHLLCRAFDCGMAECCHHERVSLLAYSPLAMGILSGKYFLPDGGPSDARLNLFKGRYSEGESRYNLSSPIVQKATKAYLDIAGKYGLHPVSLAVAFVLKHPLVASAVFGATKLWQLDEVLDACKMELDPEIIADIDKVHTTYWNPCP
;
A
#
# COMPACT_ATOMS: atom_id res chain seq x y z
N MET A 1 -13.00 -21.24 -32.32
CA MET A 1 -11.90 -20.29 -32.63
C MET A 1 -10.90 -20.39 -31.50
N ALA A 2 -9.64 -20.68 -31.84
CA ALA A 2 -8.66 -21.29 -30.97
C ALA A 2 -8.09 -20.32 -29.91
N VAL A 3 -7.97 -20.82 -28.68
CA VAL A 3 -7.21 -20.21 -27.59
C VAL A 3 -5.75 -20.65 -27.74
N PRO A 4 -4.76 -19.73 -27.80
CA PRO A 4 -3.37 -20.14 -27.76
C PRO A 4 -2.96 -20.42 -26.31
N LEU A 5 -2.63 -21.69 -26.05
CA LEU A 5 -1.77 -22.12 -24.96
C LEU A 5 -0.36 -21.58 -25.20
N PHE A 6 0.22 -20.89 -24.22
CA PHE A 6 1.65 -20.57 -24.22
C PHE A 6 2.37 -21.45 -23.20
N ASN A 7 3.27 -22.29 -23.72
CA ASN A 7 4.32 -22.97 -22.97
C ASN A 7 5.19 -21.94 -22.24
N LEU A 8 5.23 -22.02 -20.91
CA LEU A 8 6.32 -21.45 -20.13
C LEU A 8 7.47 -22.46 -20.16
N ALA A 9 8.65 -21.98 -20.53
CA ALA A 9 9.87 -22.72 -20.84
C ALA A 9 10.32 -23.72 -19.74
N PRO A 10 11.17 -24.71 -20.10
CA PRO A 10 11.47 -25.92 -19.31
C PRO A 10 12.47 -25.63 -18.18
N ASP A 11 12.53 -26.54 -17.21
CA ASP A 11 13.57 -26.67 -16.18
C ASP A 11 13.37 -25.99 -14.81
N LEU A 12 12.14 -25.94 -14.28
CA LEU A 12 11.96 -25.88 -12.82
C LEU A 12 11.07 -26.99 -12.29
N ILE A 13 11.71 -27.95 -11.60
CA ILE A 13 11.07 -29.01 -10.83
C ILE A 13 10.44 -28.36 -9.59
N VAL A 14 9.11 -28.24 -9.56
CA VAL A 14 8.36 -27.95 -8.33
C VAL A 14 7.86 -29.27 -7.76
N SER A 15 8.50 -29.68 -6.66
CA SER A 15 8.17 -30.88 -5.89
C SER A 15 6.72 -30.89 -5.40
N ARG A 16 5.89 -31.79 -5.96
CA ARG A 16 4.75 -32.38 -5.27
C ARG A 16 5.27 -33.48 -4.35
N LEU A 17 5.20 -33.30 -3.03
CA LEU A 17 4.97 -34.37 -2.04
C LEU A 17 5.15 -33.80 -0.63
N CYS A 18 4.03 -33.65 0.07
CA CYS A 18 3.89 -34.04 1.47
C CYS A 18 2.39 -34.21 1.74
N LEU A 19 1.82 -35.28 1.18
CA LEU A 19 0.67 -35.95 1.78
C LEU A 19 1.18 -36.69 3.01
N GLY A 20 0.97 -36.12 4.18
CA GLY A 20 0.94 -36.85 5.45
C GLY A 20 -0.50 -36.93 5.90
N LEU A 21 -1.11 -38.10 5.78
CA LEU A 21 -2.40 -38.44 6.38
C LEU A 21 -2.36 -38.12 7.87
N LEU A 22 -3.15 -37.15 8.32
CA LEU A 22 -3.80 -37.14 9.63
C LEU A 22 -5.02 -36.23 9.51
N SER A 23 -6.20 -36.86 9.69
CA SER A 23 -7.47 -36.19 9.86
C SER A 23 -7.39 -35.19 11.01
N LEU A 24 -7.77 -33.93 10.78
CA LEU A 24 -8.43 -33.07 11.75
C LEU A 24 -8.96 -31.82 11.02
N SER A 25 -10.27 -31.60 11.16
CA SER A 25 -11.00 -30.41 10.73
C SER A 25 -10.36 -29.14 11.30
N LEU A 26 -9.97 -28.18 10.44
CA LEU A 26 -9.81 -26.78 10.80
C LEU A 26 -9.98 -25.90 9.56
N SER A 27 -11.15 -25.30 9.44
CA SER A 27 -11.49 -24.20 8.56
C SER A 27 -10.66 -22.95 8.88
N LYS A 28 -9.57 -22.72 8.14
CA LYS A 28 -8.95 -21.40 7.97
C LYS A 28 -8.38 -21.33 6.55
N LEU A 29 -9.09 -20.65 5.63
CA LEU A 29 -8.52 -20.27 4.34
C LEU A 29 -7.39 -19.24 4.60
N LEU A 30 -6.14 -19.69 4.49
CA LEU A 30 -4.98 -18.81 4.35
C LEU A 30 -4.93 -18.37 2.88
N PHE A 31 -5.33 -17.12 2.60
CA PHE A 31 -5.21 -16.53 1.27
C PHE A 31 -3.78 -16.02 1.06
N THR A 32 -2.90 -16.94 0.68
CA THR A 32 -1.54 -16.62 0.28
C THR A 32 -1.47 -16.52 -1.24
N VAL A 33 -1.04 -15.38 -1.78
CA VAL A 33 -0.89 -15.23 -3.24
C VAL A 33 0.57 -15.46 -3.61
N PRO A 34 0.87 -16.37 -4.56
CA PRO A 34 2.19 -16.44 -5.16
C PRO A 34 2.43 -15.17 -5.95
N PHE A 35 3.37 -14.37 -5.49
CA PHE A 35 3.80 -13.18 -6.19
C PHE A 35 4.66 -13.65 -7.37
N SER A 36 4.27 -13.30 -8.59
CA SER A 36 4.71 -13.95 -9.85
C SER A 36 6.21 -13.90 -10.15
N CYS A 37 7.00 -13.24 -9.28
CA CYS A 37 8.46 -13.10 -9.35
C CYS A 37 9.19 -13.40 -8.03
N VAL A 38 8.51 -13.86 -6.97
CA VAL A 38 9.07 -14.04 -5.61
C VAL A 38 8.68 -15.41 -5.03
N SER A 39 9.65 -16.13 -4.47
CA SER A 39 9.49 -17.47 -3.88
C SER A 39 8.77 -17.50 -2.51
N TYR A 40 8.11 -16.41 -2.12
CA TYR A 40 7.46 -16.26 -0.81
C TYR A 40 5.97 -16.00 -0.96
N SER A 41 5.17 -16.64 -0.11
CA SER A 41 3.73 -16.43 -0.05
C SER A 41 3.42 -15.23 0.86
N MET A 42 2.77 -14.21 0.32
CA MET A 42 2.33 -13.03 1.08
C MET A 42 0.83 -13.08 1.34
N SER A 43 0.40 -12.52 2.48
CA SER A 43 -1.01 -12.26 2.74
C SER A 43 -1.56 -11.21 1.78
N ARG A 44 -2.83 -11.36 1.38
CA ARG A 44 -3.57 -10.35 0.57
C ARG A 44 -3.78 -9.01 1.29
N PHE A 45 -3.39 -8.93 2.56
CA PHE A 45 -3.33 -7.70 3.33
C PHE A 45 -1.92 -7.41 3.78
N LEU A 46 -1.60 -6.12 3.76
CA LEU A 46 -0.39 -5.53 4.25
C LEU A 46 -0.78 -4.66 5.44
N SER A 47 -0.31 -5.00 6.63
CA SER A 47 -0.58 -4.19 7.82
C SER A 47 0.27 -2.93 7.77
N GLY A 48 -0.33 -1.81 7.39
CA GLY A 48 0.29 -0.49 7.42
C GLY A 48 0.44 0.02 8.85
N THR A 49 1.60 0.59 9.16
CA THR A 49 1.98 0.96 10.54
C THR A 49 2.03 2.46 10.80
N MET A 50 1.62 3.29 9.84
CA MET A 50 1.81 4.75 9.90
C MET A 50 1.16 5.48 11.08
N THR A 51 0.29 4.83 11.86
CA THR A 51 -0.31 5.40 13.09
C THR A 51 0.50 5.12 14.36
N PHE A 52 1.50 4.24 14.29
CA PHE A 52 2.25 3.71 15.43
C PHE A 52 3.31 4.72 15.91
N GLY A 53 3.19 5.15 17.16
CA GLY A 53 3.98 6.24 17.73
C GLY A 53 3.29 7.61 17.64
N GLU A 54 2.06 7.65 17.11
CA GLU A 54 1.19 8.83 17.07
C GLU A 54 -0.21 8.53 17.66
N GLN A 55 -1.15 8.01 16.85
CA GLN A 55 -2.49 7.65 17.32
C GLN A 55 -2.48 6.38 18.17
N ASN A 56 -1.48 5.52 17.97
CA ASN A 56 -1.31 4.29 18.73
C ASN A 56 -0.01 4.37 19.54
N SER A 57 -0.16 4.14 20.84
CA SER A 57 0.96 3.90 21.75
C SER A 57 1.62 2.55 21.46
N LEU A 58 2.83 2.34 22.00
CA LEU A 58 3.57 1.09 21.82
C LEU A 58 2.76 -0.16 22.24
N PRO A 59 2.09 -0.20 23.42
CA PRO A 59 1.28 -1.36 23.79
C PRO A 59 0.11 -1.61 22.82
N GLU A 60 -0.55 -0.56 22.33
CA GLU A 60 -1.64 -0.70 21.35
C GLU A 60 -1.14 -1.20 20.00
N SER A 61 0.00 -0.69 19.53
CA SER A 61 0.67 -1.19 18.33
C SER A 61 1.03 -2.66 18.44
N PHE A 62 1.52 -3.12 19.60
CA PHE A 62 1.80 -4.54 19.83
C PHE A 62 0.53 -5.38 19.72
N LEU A 63 -0.57 -4.95 20.33
CA LEU A 63 -1.85 -5.69 20.24
C LEU A 63 -2.35 -5.80 18.81
N LEU A 64 -2.22 -4.74 18.00
CA LEU A 64 -2.61 -4.75 16.59
C LEU A 64 -1.71 -5.67 15.76
N LEU A 65 -0.39 -5.63 15.98
CA LEU A 65 0.58 -6.48 15.29
C LEU A 65 0.41 -7.97 15.67
N ASP A 66 0.21 -8.25 16.96
CA ASP A 66 -0.07 -9.59 17.50
C ASP A 66 -1.34 -10.15 16.80
N LYS A 67 -2.44 -9.40 16.83
CA LYS A 67 -3.71 -9.83 16.22
C LYS A 67 -3.60 -10.01 14.70
N ALA A 68 -2.87 -9.13 14.00
CA ALA A 68 -2.65 -9.26 12.57
C ALA A 68 -1.89 -10.57 12.25
N LEU A 69 -0.78 -10.84 12.96
CA LEU A 69 0.02 -12.04 12.77
C LEU A 69 -0.77 -13.32 13.10
N ASP A 70 -1.54 -13.31 14.19
CA ASP A 70 -2.38 -14.44 14.62
C ASP A 70 -3.54 -14.72 13.63
N SER A 71 -3.95 -13.69 12.89
CA SER A 71 -4.96 -13.77 11.83
C SER A 71 -4.37 -14.21 10.48
N GLY A 72 -3.07 -14.49 10.42
CA GLY A 72 -2.37 -14.96 9.21
C GLY A 72 -1.82 -13.86 8.31
N ILE A 73 -1.85 -12.59 8.74
CA ILE A 73 -1.17 -11.49 8.04
C ILE A 73 0.32 -11.60 8.34
N ASN A 74 1.12 -11.77 7.30
CA ASN A 74 2.57 -11.92 7.42
C ASN A 74 3.34 -10.77 6.78
N PHE A 75 2.66 -9.82 6.15
CA PHE A 75 3.28 -8.70 5.45
C PHE A 75 2.97 -7.40 6.20
N PHE A 76 4.01 -6.65 6.58
CA PHE A 76 3.93 -5.40 7.33
C PHE A 76 4.66 -4.28 6.59
N ASP A 77 4.07 -3.09 6.59
CA ASP A 77 4.56 -1.92 5.89
C ASP A 77 4.84 -0.77 6.86
N SER A 78 6.03 -0.17 6.71
CA SER A 78 6.47 1.01 7.45
C SER A 78 7.17 2.00 6.50
N ALA A 79 7.73 3.07 7.05
CA ALA A 79 8.59 4.03 6.37
C ALA A 79 9.44 4.76 7.42
N GLU A 80 10.62 5.27 7.03
CA GLU A 80 11.45 6.04 7.96
C GLU A 80 10.75 7.33 8.43
N MET A 81 9.88 7.91 7.60
CA MET A 81 9.12 9.12 7.92
C MET A 81 7.96 8.88 8.90
N TYR A 82 7.55 7.63 9.12
CA TYR A 82 6.39 7.34 9.96
C TYR A 82 6.69 7.55 11.44
N PRO A 83 5.67 7.98 12.23
CA PRO A 83 4.24 8.02 11.92
C PRO A 83 3.74 9.30 11.23
N VAL A 84 2.45 9.32 10.89
CA VAL A 84 1.73 10.48 10.33
C VAL A 84 0.73 11.07 11.34
N PRO A 85 0.50 12.40 11.36
CA PRO A 85 1.16 13.43 10.57
C PRO A 85 2.65 13.57 10.90
N GLN A 86 3.46 13.83 9.89
CA GLN A 86 4.92 13.77 9.97
C GLN A 86 5.46 14.96 10.78
N ARG A 87 6.37 14.69 11.72
CA ARG A 87 7.15 15.71 12.44
C ARG A 87 8.48 15.17 12.94
N ALA A 88 9.42 16.06 13.24
CA ALA A 88 10.77 15.70 13.66
C ALA A 88 10.81 14.82 14.91
N GLU A 89 9.93 15.10 15.88
CA GLU A 89 9.93 14.45 17.20
C GLU A 89 9.47 12.99 17.17
N THR A 90 8.71 12.61 16.13
CA THR A 90 8.11 11.27 16.00
C THR A 90 8.71 10.44 14.88
N GLN A 91 9.50 11.03 13.98
CA GLN A 91 10.14 10.35 12.86
C GLN A 91 10.85 9.05 13.30
N GLY A 92 10.61 7.96 12.58
CA GLY A 92 11.23 6.65 12.82
C GLY A 92 10.54 5.81 13.91
N ARG A 93 9.62 6.37 14.70
CA ARG A 93 8.97 5.62 15.80
C ARG A 93 8.19 4.40 15.32
N SER A 94 7.59 4.46 14.13
CA SER A 94 6.85 3.32 13.59
C SER A 94 7.76 2.11 13.36
N GLU A 95 8.94 2.33 12.75
CA GLU A 95 9.94 1.28 12.56
C GLU A 95 10.53 0.80 13.89
N GLU A 96 10.76 1.72 14.83
CA GLU A 96 11.15 1.36 16.20
C GLU A 96 10.13 0.43 16.83
N TYR A 97 8.84 0.75 16.75
CA TYR A 97 7.77 -0.02 17.38
C TYR A 97 7.66 -1.42 16.76
N VAL A 98 7.75 -1.53 15.43
CA VAL A 98 7.78 -2.84 14.75
C VAL A 98 9.01 -3.65 15.15
N GLY A 99 10.19 -3.03 15.18
CA GLY A 99 11.43 -3.71 15.59
C GLY A 99 11.40 -4.17 17.04
N ARG A 100 10.84 -3.35 17.94
CA ARG A 100 10.60 -3.71 19.34
C ARG A 100 9.60 -4.85 19.47
N TRP A 101 8.48 -4.80 18.73
CA TRP A 101 7.50 -5.87 18.71
C TRP A 101 8.14 -7.20 18.31
N MET A 102 8.86 -7.24 17.18
CA MET A 102 9.53 -8.46 16.73
C MET A 102 10.48 -9.04 17.78
N ARG A 103 11.26 -8.18 18.44
CA ARG A 103 12.22 -8.59 19.48
C ARG A 103 11.53 -9.06 20.76
N GLU A 104 10.60 -8.27 21.28
CA GLU A 104 9.93 -8.51 22.57
C GLU A 104 8.96 -9.70 22.49
N ARG A 105 8.27 -9.86 21.36
CA ARG A 105 7.40 -11.02 21.08
C ARG A 105 8.13 -12.24 20.50
N LYS A 106 9.44 -12.11 20.25
CA LYS A 106 10.28 -13.17 19.64
C LYS A 106 9.69 -13.70 18.34
N VAL A 107 9.20 -12.79 17.49
CA VAL A 107 8.58 -13.15 16.21
C VAL A 107 9.64 -13.75 15.28
N PRO A 108 9.46 -14.97 14.76
CA PRO A 108 10.42 -15.56 13.83
C PRO A 108 10.54 -14.70 12.56
N ARG A 109 11.77 -14.35 12.18
CA ARG A 109 12.03 -13.44 11.04
C ARG A 109 11.53 -14.00 9.72
N ASP A 110 11.56 -15.31 9.54
CA ASP A 110 11.10 -16.03 8.36
C ASP A 110 9.57 -16.08 8.23
N ARG A 111 8.83 -15.79 9.32
CA ARG A 111 7.37 -15.65 9.31
C ARG A 111 6.88 -14.27 8.90
N VAL A 112 7.77 -13.30 8.73
CA VAL A 112 7.41 -11.90 8.48
C VAL A 112 8.07 -11.38 7.21
N MET A 113 7.28 -10.75 6.35
CA MET A 113 7.75 -9.87 5.31
C MET A 113 7.60 -8.42 5.79
N LEU A 114 8.69 -7.66 5.73
CA LEU A 114 8.71 -6.25 6.12
C LEU A 114 9.07 -5.42 4.90
N ALA A 115 8.19 -4.50 4.52
CA ALA A 115 8.48 -3.43 3.59
C ALA A 115 8.70 -2.14 4.38
N THR A 116 9.79 -1.44 4.08
CA THR A 116 10.00 -0.06 4.53
C THR A 116 10.35 0.83 3.34
N LYS A 117 10.28 2.14 3.54
CA LYS A 117 10.43 3.15 2.49
C LYS A 117 11.47 4.17 2.91
N VAL A 118 12.33 4.50 1.96
CA VAL A 118 13.17 5.70 2.01
C VAL A 118 12.36 6.83 1.39
N THR A 119 12.23 7.92 2.14
CA THR A 119 11.50 9.13 1.80
C THR A 119 12.25 9.88 0.72
N GLY A 120 11.57 10.31 -0.34
CA GLY A 120 12.14 11.23 -1.32
C GLY A 120 12.36 12.63 -0.74
N PRO A 121 12.91 13.58 -1.51
CA PRO A 121 13.08 14.95 -1.05
C PRO A 121 11.75 15.60 -0.66
N SER A 122 11.78 16.40 0.39
CA SER A 122 10.63 17.18 0.81
C SER A 122 11.06 18.52 1.37
N GLY A 123 10.49 19.59 0.84
CA GLY A 123 10.62 20.93 1.42
C GLY A 123 9.93 21.07 2.77
N GLN A 124 9.06 20.12 3.15
CA GLN A 124 8.33 20.13 4.42
C GLN A 124 9.01 19.28 5.50
N MET A 125 9.74 18.22 5.13
CA MET A 125 10.38 17.28 6.06
C MET A 125 11.88 17.51 6.18
N THR A 126 12.29 18.74 6.49
CA THR A 126 13.72 19.14 6.50
C THR A 126 14.56 18.48 7.60
N TRP A 127 13.93 17.83 8.58
CA TRP A 127 14.61 17.07 9.62
C TRP A 127 15.10 15.69 9.13
N ILE A 128 14.54 15.16 8.04
CA ILE A 128 14.99 13.90 7.46
C ILE A 128 16.28 14.18 6.70
N ARG A 129 17.40 13.61 7.18
CA ARG A 129 18.74 13.72 6.57
C ARG A 129 19.21 15.17 6.33
N GLY A 130 18.75 16.11 7.15
CA GLY A 130 19.14 17.52 7.05
C GLY A 130 18.46 18.30 5.91
N GLY A 131 17.40 17.75 5.31
CA GLY A 131 16.55 18.42 4.33
C GLY A 131 17.01 18.23 2.89
N PRO A 132 16.50 19.02 1.93
CA PRO A 132 16.80 18.86 0.51
C PRO A 132 18.21 19.38 0.21
N LYS A 133 19.23 18.63 0.61
CA LYS A 133 20.55 18.65 0.00
C LYS A 133 20.77 17.30 -0.66
N CYS A 134 21.14 17.36 -1.94
CA CYS A 134 21.48 16.23 -2.79
C CYS A 134 22.42 15.27 -2.08
N LEU A 135 22.05 14.00 -2.11
CA LEU A 135 22.71 12.93 -1.41
C LEU A 135 23.54 12.16 -2.45
N ASP A 136 24.84 12.02 -2.19
CA ASP A 136 25.74 11.26 -3.04
C ASP A 136 25.70 9.76 -2.70
N ALA A 137 26.27 8.92 -3.57
CA ALA A 137 26.18 7.46 -3.57
C ALA A 137 26.70 6.70 -2.31
N ARG A 138 26.99 7.38 -1.19
CA ARG A 138 27.67 6.83 -0.01
C ARG A 138 26.80 5.95 0.89
N SER A 139 25.46 6.07 0.85
CA SER A 139 24.53 5.19 1.57
C SER A 139 23.26 4.89 0.77
N ILE A 140 22.55 3.78 1.03
CA ILE A 140 21.24 3.46 0.42
C ILE A 140 20.19 4.49 0.83
N THR A 141 20.29 5.01 2.06
CA THR A 141 19.44 6.08 2.58
C THR A 141 19.76 7.44 1.93
N GLU A 142 20.93 7.55 1.29
CA GLU A 142 21.40 8.73 0.57
C GLU A 142 21.12 8.60 -0.93
N ALA A 143 21.27 7.40 -1.51
CA ALA A 143 21.16 7.16 -2.94
C ALA A 143 19.72 7.07 -3.50
N ILE A 144 18.69 7.23 -2.68
CA ILE A 144 17.29 7.15 -3.14
C ILE A 144 16.67 8.55 -3.04
N ASP A 145 16.69 9.24 -4.16
CA ASP A 145 16.02 10.51 -4.38
C ASP A 145 14.96 10.32 -5.49
N SER A 146 13.70 10.56 -5.16
CA SER A 146 12.61 10.39 -6.10
C SER A 146 12.49 11.58 -7.03
N ARG A 147 12.24 11.32 -8.32
CA ARG A 147 11.90 12.36 -9.29
C ARG A 147 10.60 13.09 -8.92
N TYR A 148 10.40 14.29 -9.48
CA TYR A 148 9.11 14.97 -9.42
C TYR A 148 7.99 14.14 -10.11
N VAL A 149 6.88 14.00 -9.38
CA VAL A 149 5.61 13.43 -9.80
C VAL A 149 4.47 14.21 -9.13
N PRO A 150 3.29 14.33 -9.78
CA PRO A 150 2.09 14.80 -9.11
C PRO A 150 1.73 13.87 -7.95
N MET A 151 1.47 14.43 -6.77
CA MET A 151 1.13 13.67 -5.58
C MET A 151 -0.05 14.30 -4.83
N PHE A 152 -0.75 13.50 -4.01
CA PHE A 152 -1.66 13.98 -2.97
C PHE A 152 -2.76 14.95 -3.45
N GLY A 153 -3.53 14.53 -4.47
CA GLY A 153 -4.61 15.31 -5.08
C GLY A 153 -4.21 15.97 -6.40
N GLU A 154 -2.92 16.04 -6.72
CA GLU A 154 -2.45 16.50 -8.03
C GLU A 154 -2.51 15.37 -9.07
N THR A 155 -2.97 15.69 -10.29
CA THR A 155 -3.05 14.73 -11.41
C THR A 155 -2.27 15.17 -12.65
N GLU A 156 -2.00 16.47 -12.78
CA GLU A 156 -1.31 17.04 -13.93
C GLU A 156 0.19 17.15 -13.66
N TYR A 157 1.00 16.63 -14.60
CA TYR A 157 2.45 16.79 -14.56
C TYR A 157 2.83 18.19 -15.05
N ASP A 158 3.46 18.97 -14.17
CA ASP A 158 4.00 20.28 -14.50
C ASP A 158 5.54 20.23 -14.62
N PRO A 159 6.11 20.32 -15.85
CA PRO A 159 7.56 20.28 -16.02
C PRO A 159 8.30 21.43 -15.32
N ILE A 160 7.61 22.51 -14.95
CA ILE A 160 8.21 23.65 -14.23
C ILE A 160 8.46 23.32 -12.76
N LYS A 161 7.70 22.37 -12.18
CA LYS A 161 7.91 21.87 -10.81
C LYS A 161 9.05 20.85 -10.70
N GLN A 162 9.70 20.52 -11.82
CA GLN A 162 10.83 19.61 -11.82
C GLN A 162 11.97 20.16 -10.94
N TYR A 163 12.46 19.32 -10.06
CA TYR A 163 13.65 19.58 -9.24
C TYR A 163 14.77 18.61 -9.64
N ASP A 164 15.99 18.97 -9.25
CA ASP A 164 17.16 18.09 -9.40
C ASP A 164 16.97 16.85 -8.52
N SER A 165 17.04 15.67 -9.13
CA SER A 165 16.91 14.37 -8.47
C SER A 165 18.03 13.45 -8.94
N ILE A 166 18.42 12.49 -8.10
CA ILE A 166 19.39 11.44 -8.49
C ILE A 166 18.85 10.66 -9.69
N ASP A 167 19.71 10.39 -10.67
CA ASP A 167 19.34 9.60 -11.85
C ASP A 167 18.87 8.20 -11.46
N ILE A 168 17.82 7.71 -12.13
CA ILE A 168 17.25 6.36 -11.88
C ILE A 168 18.32 5.25 -11.97
N GLU A 169 19.32 5.45 -12.82
CA GLU A 169 20.46 4.53 -12.95
C GLU A 169 21.29 4.46 -11.66
N GLU A 170 21.65 5.62 -11.10
CA GLU A 170 22.38 5.69 -9.83
C GLU A 170 21.53 5.16 -8.66
N GLN A 171 20.22 5.44 -8.65
CA GLN A 171 19.29 4.86 -7.67
C GLN A 171 19.27 3.32 -7.74
N LEU A 172 19.18 2.75 -8.94
CA LEU A 172 19.20 1.30 -9.16
C LEU A 172 20.54 0.68 -8.77
N ASP A 173 21.65 1.37 -9.02
CA ASP A 173 22.98 0.89 -8.61
C ASP A 173 23.11 0.91 -7.07
N GLY A 174 22.58 1.94 -6.40
CA GLY A 174 22.50 2.01 -4.93
C GLY A 174 21.65 0.88 -4.33
N LEU A 175 20.47 0.65 -4.91
CA LEU A 175 19.58 -0.45 -4.56
C LEU A 175 20.21 -1.83 -4.84
N GLY A 176 20.95 -1.96 -5.94
CA GLY A 176 21.69 -3.18 -6.28
C GLY A 176 22.72 -3.53 -5.22
N ARG A 177 23.53 -2.55 -4.79
CA ARG A 177 24.48 -2.74 -3.67
C ARG A 177 23.80 -3.18 -2.38
N ALA A 178 22.57 -2.72 -2.12
CA ALA A 178 21.78 -3.14 -0.96
C ALA A 178 21.34 -4.61 -1.04
N VAL A 179 20.92 -5.03 -2.24
CA VAL A 179 20.52 -6.41 -2.53
C VAL A 179 21.73 -7.34 -2.41
N ASP A 180 22.85 -6.98 -3.03
CA ASP A 180 24.10 -7.76 -3.00
C ASP A 180 24.64 -7.91 -1.58
N ALA A 181 24.52 -6.86 -0.75
CA ALA A 181 24.88 -6.89 0.67
C ALA A 181 23.87 -7.68 1.55
N GLY A 182 22.78 -8.20 0.98
CA GLY A 182 21.75 -8.94 1.70
C GLY A 182 20.90 -8.08 2.66
N LYS A 183 20.98 -6.75 2.55
CA LYS A 183 20.23 -5.81 3.41
C LYS A 183 18.76 -5.74 3.03
N ILE A 184 18.47 -5.81 1.74
CA ILE A 184 17.12 -5.90 1.18
C ILE A 184 17.03 -7.07 0.20
N ARG A 185 15.83 -7.60 0.00
CA ARG A 185 15.60 -8.74 -0.91
C ARG A 185 14.95 -8.34 -2.23
N TYR A 186 14.06 -7.37 -2.18
CA TYR A 186 13.26 -6.91 -3.30
C TYR A 186 13.16 -5.39 -3.26
N ILE A 187 12.96 -4.80 -4.44
CA ILE A 187 12.78 -3.37 -4.59
C ILE A 187 11.38 -3.09 -5.16
N GLY A 188 10.79 -2.01 -4.67
CA GLY A 188 9.49 -1.53 -5.14
C GLY A 188 9.49 -0.01 -5.16
N LEU A 189 8.55 0.56 -5.90
CA LEU A 189 8.35 2.00 -6.00
C LEU A 189 7.09 2.41 -5.23
N SER A 190 6.93 3.70 -4.95
CA SER A 190 5.74 4.25 -4.29
C SER A 190 5.41 5.61 -4.88
N ASN A 191 4.12 5.91 -5.02
CA ASN A 191 3.61 7.13 -5.66
C ASN A 191 4.21 7.38 -7.05
N GLU A 192 4.38 6.32 -7.85
CA GLU A 192 4.98 6.44 -9.18
C GLU A 192 3.93 6.57 -10.28
N THR A 193 4.39 6.89 -11.50
CA THR A 193 3.60 6.96 -12.72
C THR A 193 4.06 5.90 -13.73
N PRO A 194 3.30 5.64 -14.82
CA PRO A 194 3.69 4.69 -15.84
C PRO A 194 5.10 4.94 -16.40
N TYR A 195 5.48 6.22 -16.56
CA TYR A 195 6.79 6.60 -17.08
C TYR A 195 7.93 6.08 -16.20
N GLY A 196 7.90 6.30 -14.89
CA GLY A 196 9.01 5.89 -14.04
C GLY A 196 9.06 4.37 -13.88
N ILE A 197 7.93 3.66 -13.76
CA ILE A 197 7.93 2.18 -13.80
C ILE A 197 8.68 1.66 -15.03
N MET A 198 8.29 2.12 -16.21
CA MET A 198 8.92 1.67 -17.46
C MET A 198 10.39 2.08 -17.55
N LYS A 199 10.75 3.27 -17.04
CA LYS A 199 12.12 3.77 -17.03
C LYS A 199 13.03 2.95 -16.10
N PHE A 200 12.57 2.63 -14.88
CA PHE A 200 13.28 1.76 -13.94
C PHE A 200 13.52 0.38 -14.54
N LEU A 201 12.48 -0.23 -15.14
CA LEU A 201 12.59 -1.56 -15.76
C LEU A 201 13.54 -1.57 -16.96
N HIS A 202 13.43 -0.55 -17.82
CA HIS A 202 14.32 -0.39 -18.97
C HIS A 202 15.78 -0.25 -18.55
N ILE A 203 16.07 0.55 -17.53
CA ILE A 203 17.45 0.73 -17.03
C ILE A 203 17.97 -0.55 -16.35
N ALA A 204 17.12 -1.25 -15.59
CA ALA A 204 17.47 -2.54 -15.01
C ALA A 204 17.81 -3.60 -16.07
N GLY A 205 17.22 -3.51 -17.27
CA GLY A 205 17.51 -4.39 -18.40
C GLY A 205 18.83 -4.11 -19.14
N ARG A 206 19.48 -2.96 -18.91
CA ARG A 206 20.68 -2.54 -19.66
C ARG A 206 21.99 -3.12 -19.16
N GLY A 207 22.02 -3.72 -17.98
CA GLY A 207 23.25 -4.24 -17.39
C GLY A 207 23.00 -5.44 -16.47
N PRO A 208 23.95 -6.39 -16.41
CA PRO A 208 23.86 -7.50 -15.46
C PRO A 208 23.92 -6.98 -14.02
N GLY A 209 23.18 -7.63 -13.11
CA GLY A 209 23.24 -7.35 -11.67
C GLY A 209 22.30 -6.27 -11.16
N ARG A 210 21.59 -5.51 -12.03
CA ARG A 210 20.61 -4.52 -11.55
C ARG A 210 19.32 -5.21 -11.08
N PRO A 211 18.83 -4.90 -9.86
CA PRO A 211 17.57 -5.44 -9.39
C PRO A 211 16.41 -4.89 -10.22
N LYS A 212 15.42 -5.75 -10.50
CA LYS A 212 14.15 -5.33 -11.11
C LYS A 212 13.16 -4.94 -10.02
N ILE A 213 12.37 -3.89 -10.29
CA ILE A 213 11.22 -3.57 -9.45
C ILE A 213 10.17 -4.67 -9.58
N VAL A 214 9.55 -5.01 -8.46
CA VAL A 214 8.55 -6.08 -8.42
C VAL A 214 7.18 -5.59 -7.94
N SER A 215 7.13 -4.43 -7.28
CA SER A 215 5.89 -3.83 -6.82
C SER A 215 5.88 -2.31 -6.97
N VAL A 216 4.70 -1.75 -7.10
CA VAL A 216 4.43 -0.32 -6.90
C VAL A 216 3.38 -0.16 -5.81
N GLN A 217 3.61 0.77 -4.87
CA GLN A 217 2.68 1.10 -3.80
C GLN A 217 2.00 2.45 -4.12
N ASN A 218 0.80 2.39 -4.70
CA ASN A 218 0.01 3.56 -5.09
C ASN A 218 -1.37 3.54 -4.41
N SER A 219 -2.02 4.71 -4.34
CA SER A 219 -3.39 4.82 -3.83
C SER A 219 -4.34 4.07 -4.76
N TYR A 220 -5.20 3.23 -4.20
CA TYR A 220 -6.26 2.59 -4.96
C TYR A 220 -7.46 2.27 -4.05
N HIS A 221 -8.61 2.86 -4.38
CA HIS A 221 -9.86 2.73 -3.63
C HIS A 221 -11.04 3.28 -4.44
N LEU A 222 -12.28 3.13 -3.96
CA LEU A 222 -13.49 3.59 -4.66
C LEU A 222 -13.47 5.08 -5.06
N LEU A 223 -12.75 5.92 -4.30
CA LEU A 223 -12.55 7.35 -4.58
C LEU A 223 -11.29 7.69 -5.42
N CYS A 224 -10.45 6.71 -5.75
CA CYS A 224 -9.22 6.88 -6.54
C CYS A 224 -8.87 5.57 -7.26
N ARG A 225 -9.16 5.54 -8.55
CA ARG A 225 -8.89 4.48 -9.51
C ARG A 225 -7.92 4.93 -10.60
N ALA A 226 -7.10 5.95 -10.33
CA ALA A 226 -6.10 6.45 -11.28
C ALA A 226 -5.14 5.35 -11.78
N PHE A 227 -4.92 4.31 -10.97
CA PHE A 227 -4.16 3.12 -11.37
C PHE A 227 -4.75 2.39 -12.59
N ASP A 228 -6.08 2.39 -12.77
CA ASP A 228 -6.74 1.75 -13.90
C ASP A 228 -6.29 2.38 -15.23
N CYS A 229 -5.86 3.65 -15.21
CA CYS A 229 -5.48 4.43 -16.39
C CYS A 229 -3.97 4.36 -16.67
N GLY A 230 -3.56 3.40 -17.51
CA GLY A 230 -2.19 3.24 -18.01
C GLY A 230 -1.25 2.51 -17.05
N MET A 231 -1.34 2.77 -15.74
CA MET A 231 -0.48 2.08 -14.77
C MET A 231 -0.75 0.57 -14.72
N ALA A 232 -2.02 0.18 -14.75
CA ALA A 232 -2.43 -1.22 -14.80
C ALA A 232 -1.85 -1.96 -16.01
N GLU A 233 -1.83 -1.34 -17.19
CA GLU A 233 -1.27 -1.92 -18.41
C GLU A 233 0.24 -2.17 -18.27
N CYS A 234 1.00 -1.16 -17.83
CA CYS A 234 2.44 -1.31 -17.57
C CYS A 234 2.70 -2.42 -16.54
N CYS A 235 1.96 -2.42 -15.43
CA CYS A 235 2.11 -3.41 -14.37
C CYS A 235 1.82 -4.84 -14.85
N HIS A 236 0.78 -5.02 -15.67
CA HIS A 236 0.40 -6.31 -16.23
C HIS A 236 1.51 -6.89 -17.12
N HIS A 237 1.99 -6.09 -18.08
CA HIS A 237 3.01 -6.54 -19.04
C HIS A 237 4.36 -6.81 -18.38
N GLU A 238 4.72 -5.99 -17.40
CA GLU A 238 6.04 -6.06 -16.75
C GLU A 238 6.05 -6.90 -15.46
N ARG A 239 4.91 -7.53 -15.13
CA ARG A 239 4.74 -8.37 -13.92
C ARG A 239 5.09 -7.61 -12.63
N VAL A 240 4.74 -6.34 -12.58
CA VAL A 240 4.83 -5.50 -11.37
C VAL A 240 3.47 -5.53 -10.68
N SER A 241 3.44 -5.85 -9.39
CA SER A 241 2.17 -5.91 -8.65
C SER A 241 1.86 -4.60 -7.92
N LEU A 242 0.58 -4.30 -7.77
CA LEU A 242 0.11 -3.19 -6.95
C LEU A 242 0.01 -3.60 -5.47
N LEU A 243 0.62 -2.80 -4.61
CA LEU A 243 0.35 -2.73 -3.18
C LEU A 243 -0.57 -1.52 -2.93
N ALA A 244 -1.88 -1.74 -2.87
CA ALA A 244 -2.88 -0.68 -2.86
C ALA A 244 -2.97 -0.03 -1.48
N TYR A 245 -2.54 1.23 -1.33
CA TYR A 245 -2.65 1.93 -0.04
C TYR A 245 -3.95 2.72 0.11
N SER A 246 -4.30 3.03 1.37
CA SER A 246 -5.51 3.77 1.75
C SER A 246 -6.81 3.18 1.19
N PRO A 247 -7.07 1.86 1.28
CA PRO A 247 -8.27 1.24 0.71
C PRO A 247 -9.59 1.86 1.23
N LEU A 248 -9.55 2.52 2.39
CA LEU A 248 -10.68 3.22 3.01
C LEU A 248 -10.62 4.75 2.91
N ALA A 249 -9.71 5.32 2.13
CA ALA A 249 -9.53 6.77 1.97
C ALA A 249 -9.44 7.51 3.32
N MET A 250 -8.46 7.15 4.15
CA MET A 250 -8.31 7.62 5.54
C MET A 250 -9.53 7.38 6.45
N GLY A 251 -10.41 6.43 6.10
CA GLY A 251 -11.62 6.09 6.85
C GLY A 251 -12.89 6.72 6.28
N ILE A 252 -12.81 7.54 5.23
CA ILE A 252 -13.97 8.15 4.57
C ILE A 252 -14.98 7.09 4.11
N LEU A 253 -14.49 6.02 3.48
CA LEU A 253 -15.35 4.95 2.94
C LEU A 253 -15.99 4.05 4.01
N SER A 254 -15.66 4.23 5.29
CA SER A 254 -16.42 3.60 6.38
C SER A 254 -17.73 4.34 6.70
N GLY A 255 -17.91 5.55 6.16
CA GLY A 255 -19.06 6.41 6.46
C GLY A 255 -18.97 7.16 7.79
N LYS A 256 -17.94 6.90 8.62
CA LYS A 256 -17.86 7.46 9.98
C LYS A 256 -17.93 8.99 10.05
N TYR A 257 -17.40 9.72 9.06
CA TYR A 257 -17.40 11.18 9.02
C TYR A 257 -18.75 11.78 8.59
N PHE A 258 -19.70 10.95 8.14
CA PHE A 258 -21.02 11.35 7.63
C PHE A 258 -22.14 11.01 8.60
N LEU A 259 -21.80 10.60 9.82
CA LEU A 259 -22.76 10.45 10.91
C LEU A 259 -23.32 11.83 11.32
N PRO A 260 -24.55 11.92 11.87
CA PRO A 260 -25.16 13.20 12.23
C PRO A 260 -24.34 14.06 13.19
N ASP A 261 -23.50 13.45 14.01
CA ASP A 261 -22.60 14.11 14.97
C ASP A 261 -21.19 14.42 14.40
N GLY A 262 -20.95 14.12 13.12
CA GLY A 262 -19.64 14.28 12.46
C GLY A 262 -18.66 13.13 12.75
N GLY A 263 -19.09 12.10 13.45
CA GLY A 263 -18.30 10.91 13.76
C GLY A 263 -17.33 11.06 14.93
N PRO A 264 -16.54 10.01 15.21
CA PRO A 264 -15.67 9.96 16.38
C PRO A 264 -14.62 11.09 16.37
N SER A 265 -14.40 11.73 17.51
CA SER A 265 -13.40 12.79 17.67
C SER A 265 -11.96 12.28 17.50
N ASP A 266 -11.73 10.99 17.76
CA ASP A 266 -10.44 10.32 17.59
C ASP A 266 -10.21 9.76 16.17
N ALA A 267 -11.18 9.94 15.26
CA ALA A 267 -10.99 9.58 13.86
C ALA A 267 -9.95 10.50 13.21
N ARG A 268 -9.10 9.96 12.32
CA ARG A 268 -7.90 10.66 11.79
C ARG A 268 -8.14 12.10 11.32
N LEU A 269 -9.09 12.31 10.40
CA LEU A 269 -9.40 13.64 9.85
C LEU A 269 -10.08 14.58 10.86
N ASN A 270 -10.69 14.06 11.93
CA ASN A 270 -11.24 14.87 13.02
C ASN A 270 -10.13 15.26 14.01
N LEU A 271 -9.31 14.28 14.41
CA LEU A 271 -8.22 14.45 15.36
C LEU A 271 -7.15 15.42 14.83
N PHE A 272 -6.78 15.32 13.55
CA PHE A 272 -5.71 16.13 12.95
C PHE A 272 -6.22 17.26 12.06
N LYS A 273 -7.47 17.68 12.24
CA LYS A 273 -8.06 18.78 11.47
C LYS A 273 -7.17 20.04 11.54
N GLY A 274 -6.82 20.58 10.38
CA GLY A 274 -5.92 21.73 10.20
C GLY A 274 -4.44 21.45 10.50
N ARG A 275 -4.06 20.19 10.77
CA ARG A 275 -2.71 19.78 11.16
C ARG A 275 -2.15 18.64 10.30
N TYR A 276 -2.90 18.18 9.30
CA TYR A 276 -2.46 17.14 8.37
C TYR A 276 -2.73 17.54 6.93
N SER A 277 -1.96 18.53 6.46
CA SER A 277 -2.13 19.17 5.14
C SER A 277 -2.15 18.17 3.98
N GLU A 278 -1.25 17.19 3.97
CA GLU A 278 -1.18 16.13 2.94
C GLU A 278 -2.46 15.28 2.91
N GLY A 279 -2.99 14.93 4.08
CA GLY A 279 -4.25 14.19 4.17
C GLY A 279 -5.43 15.04 3.72
N GLU A 280 -5.49 16.30 4.16
CA GLU A 280 -6.59 17.22 3.88
C GLU A 280 -6.62 17.70 2.42
N SER A 281 -5.47 17.80 1.75
CA SER A 281 -5.41 18.18 0.32
C SER A 281 -6.08 17.13 -0.56
N ARG A 282 -5.79 15.85 -0.30
CA ARG A 282 -6.36 14.71 -1.05
C ARG A 282 -7.78 14.36 -0.61
N TYR A 283 -8.06 14.42 0.70
CA TYR A 283 -9.29 13.90 1.32
C TYR A 283 -10.14 15.00 1.97
N ASN A 284 -10.33 16.11 1.25
CA ASN A 284 -11.09 17.26 1.73
C ASN A 284 -12.57 16.91 1.98
N LEU A 285 -12.95 16.72 3.24
CA LEU A 285 -14.32 16.39 3.66
C LEU A 285 -15.34 17.48 3.31
N SER A 286 -14.92 18.73 3.11
CA SER A 286 -15.78 19.84 2.69
C SER A 286 -16.08 19.83 1.19
N SER A 287 -15.39 18.99 0.42
CA SER A 287 -15.57 18.91 -1.03
C SER A 287 -16.92 18.29 -1.41
N PRO A 288 -17.81 18.99 -2.14
CA PRO A 288 -19.12 18.47 -2.49
C PRO A 288 -19.05 17.18 -3.34
N ILE A 289 -18.01 17.03 -4.16
CA ILE A 289 -17.84 15.82 -4.98
C ILE A 289 -17.44 14.61 -4.12
N VAL A 290 -16.55 14.80 -3.14
CA VAL A 290 -16.14 13.74 -2.20
C VAL A 290 -17.34 13.29 -1.35
N GLN A 291 -18.15 14.23 -0.86
CA GLN A 291 -19.34 13.91 -0.08
C GLN A 291 -20.38 13.12 -0.90
N LYS A 292 -20.68 13.60 -2.12
CA LYS A 292 -21.65 12.93 -3.02
C LYS A 292 -21.19 11.55 -3.44
N ALA A 293 -19.93 11.41 -3.85
CA ALA A 293 -19.35 10.12 -4.24
C ALA A 293 -19.34 9.12 -3.08
N THR A 294 -18.91 9.56 -1.89
CA THR A 294 -18.89 8.70 -0.71
C THR A 294 -20.29 8.24 -0.35
N LYS A 295 -21.26 9.16 -0.28
CA LYS A 295 -22.66 8.81 0.01
C LYS A 295 -23.21 7.81 -1.01
N ALA A 296 -22.93 7.97 -2.29
CA ALA A 296 -23.37 7.02 -3.32
C ALA A 296 -22.81 5.60 -3.08
N TYR A 297 -21.55 5.47 -2.66
CA TYR A 297 -20.99 4.17 -2.29
C TYR A 297 -21.58 3.60 -0.98
N LEU A 298 -21.89 4.45 0.00
CA LEU A 298 -22.59 4.03 1.21
C LEU A 298 -24.03 3.56 0.91
N ASP A 299 -24.71 4.22 -0.02
CA ASP A 299 -26.05 3.84 -0.48
C ASP A 299 -26.02 2.48 -1.20
N ILE A 300 -24.95 2.18 -1.96
CA ILE A 300 -24.72 0.83 -2.53
C ILE A 300 -24.54 -0.19 -1.40
N ALA A 301 -23.69 0.10 -0.42
CA ALA A 301 -23.50 -0.80 0.72
C ALA A 301 -24.84 -1.08 1.43
N GLY A 302 -25.64 -0.04 1.66
CA GLY A 302 -26.98 -0.15 2.23
C GLY A 302 -27.96 -0.97 1.37
N LYS A 303 -28.00 -0.72 0.05
CA LYS A 303 -28.85 -1.44 -0.92
C LYS A 303 -28.63 -2.96 -0.84
N TYR A 304 -27.37 -3.40 -0.72
CA TYR A 304 -27.01 -4.82 -0.71
C TYR A 304 -26.78 -5.40 0.70
N GLY A 305 -27.09 -4.65 1.77
CA GLY A 305 -26.94 -5.13 3.15
C GLY A 305 -25.49 -5.38 3.57
N LEU A 306 -24.54 -4.64 3.00
CA LEU A 306 -23.10 -4.80 3.22
C LEU A 306 -22.58 -3.78 4.24
N HIS A 307 -21.57 -4.18 5.00
CA HIS A 307 -20.79 -3.21 5.75
C HIS A 307 -19.96 -2.34 4.78
N PRO A 308 -19.90 -1.01 4.93
CA PRO A 308 -19.17 -0.13 4.02
C PRO A 308 -17.69 -0.47 3.86
N VAL A 309 -17.04 -0.89 4.97
CA VAL A 309 -15.64 -1.35 4.96
C VAL A 309 -15.48 -2.58 4.07
N SER A 310 -16.43 -3.52 4.13
CA SER A 310 -16.41 -4.73 3.31
C SER A 310 -16.53 -4.42 1.83
N LEU A 311 -17.46 -3.54 1.45
CA LEU A 311 -17.61 -3.08 0.06
C LEU A 311 -16.31 -2.47 -0.48
N ALA A 312 -15.73 -1.53 0.25
CA ALA A 312 -14.54 -0.80 -0.18
C ALA A 312 -13.30 -1.69 -0.29
N VAL A 313 -13.07 -2.56 0.70
CA VAL A 313 -11.89 -3.43 0.72
C VAL A 313 -12.04 -4.57 -0.31
N ALA A 314 -13.22 -5.18 -0.43
CA ALA A 314 -13.46 -6.23 -1.42
C ALA A 314 -13.32 -5.69 -2.85
N PHE A 315 -13.72 -4.43 -3.10
CA PHE A 315 -13.48 -3.77 -4.38
C PHE A 315 -11.98 -3.70 -4.71
N VAL A 316 -11.16 -3.21 -3.78
CA VAL A 316 -9.70 -3.12 -3.96
C VAL A 316 -9.10 -4.50 -4.25
N LEU A 317 -9.46 -5.51 -3.46
CA LEU A 317 -8.92 -6.86 -3.61
C LEU A 317 -9.40 -7.57 -4.88
N LYS A 318 -10.53 -7.17 -5.46
CA LYS A 318 -11.02 -7.80 -6.70
C LYS A 318 -10.09 -7.50 -7.88
N HIS A 319 -9.37 -6.38 -7.86
CA HIS A 319 -8.53 -5.98 -8.98
C HIS A 319 -7.38 -7.01 -9.20
N PRO A 320 -7.22 -7.58 -10.41
CA PRO A 320 -6.33 -8.72 -10.64
C PRO A 320 -4.84 -8.42 -10.43
N LEU A 321 -4.44 -7.14 -10.52
CA LEU A 321 -3.07 -6.70 -10.29
C LEU A 321 -2.78 -6.30 -8.84
N VAL A 322 -3.78 -6.29 -7.95
CA VAL A 322 -3.57 -6.01 -6.53
C VAL A 322 -3.05 -7.28 -5.85
N ALA A 323 -1.76 -7.27 -5.50
CA ALA A 323 -1.18 -8.33 -4.70
C ALA A 323 -1.62 -8.22 -3.23
N SER A 324 -1.71 -6.99 -2.72
CA SER A 324 -2.09 -6.76 -1.32
C SER A 324 -2.68 -5.37 -1.11
N ALA A 325 -3.63 -5.25 -0.18
CA ALA A 325 -4.18 -3.98 0.29
C ALA A 325 -3.50 -3.54 1.60
N VAL A 326 -2.92 -2.33 1.60
CA VAL A 326 -2.28 -1.70 2.75
C VAL A 326 -3.34 -1.03 3.62
N PHE A 327 -3.84 -1.76 4.61
CA PHE A 327 -4.83 -1.24 5.54
C PHE A 327 -4.15 -0.66 6.78
N GLY A 328 -4.84 0.27 7.44
CA GLY A 328 -4.42 0.77 8.76
C GLY A 328 -5.59 0.69 9.73
N ALA A 329 -5.30 0.34 10.97
CA ALA A 329 -6.27 0.27 12.05
C ALA A 329 -5.71 0.95 13.30
N THR A 330 -6.54 1.70 14.00
CA THR A 330 -6.17 2.27 15.32
C THR A 330 -6.77 1.50 16.47
N LYS A 331 -7.72 0.60 16.21
CA LYS A 331 -8.44 -0.21 17.21
C LYS A 331 -8.58 -1.64 16.72
N LEU A 332 -8.61 -2.62 17.64
CA LEU A 332 -8.69 -4.04 17.28
C LEU A 332 -9.95 -4.39 16.49
N TRP A 333 -11.09 -3.77 16.81
CA TRP A 333 -12.35 -4.02 16.08
C TRP A 333 -12.30 -3.54 14.62
N GLN A 334 -11.49 -2.52 14.29
CA GLN A 334 -11.31 -2.09 12.89
C GLN A 334 -10.52 -3.15 12.10
N LEU A 335 -9.57 -3.82 12.75
CA LEU A 335 -8.86 -4.94 12.15
C LEU A 335 -9.82 -6.11 11.90
N ASP A 336 -10.73 -6.40 12.84
CA ASP A 336 -11.78 -7.43 12.62
C ASP A 336 -12.66 -7.11 11.40
N GLU A 337 -13.12 -5.87 11.26
CA GLU A 337 -13.92 -5.44 10.08
C GLU A 337 -13.17 -5.64 8.75
N VAL A 338 -11.87 -5.30 8.71
CA VAL A 338 -11.05 -5.50 7.51
C VAL A 338 -10.80 -6.98 7.24
N LEU A 339 -10.59 -7.78 8.29
CA LEU A 339 -10.41 -9.23 8.17
C LEU A 339 -11.67 -9.93 7.66
N ASP A 340 -12.86 -9.46 8.04
CA ASP A 340 -14.11 -9.99 7.50
C ASP A 340 -14.34 -9.58 6.05
N ALA A 341 -13.91 -8.39 5.65
CA ALA A 341 -13.95 -7.96 4.25
C ALA A 341 -13.19 -8.88 3.29
N CYS A 342 -12.14 -9.57 3.76
CA CYS A 342 -11.33 -10.50 2.94
C CYS A 342 -12.15 -11.67 2.37
N LYS A 343 -13.20 -12.06 3.08
CA LYS A 343 -14.00 -13.25 2.80
C LYS A 343 -15.12 -12.95 1.80
N MET A 344 -15.26 -11.69 1.41
CA MET A 344 -16.34 -11.21 0.59
C MET A 344 -15.97 -11.22 -0.90
N GLU A 345 -16.89 -11.70 -1.72
CA GLU A 345 -16.86 -11.53 -3.16
C GLU A 345 -17.94 -10.52 -3.59
N LEU A 346 -17.60 -9.64 -4.52
CA LEU A 346 -18.54 -8.66 -5.07
C LEU A 346 -19.20 -9.21 -6.34
N ASP A 347 -20.51 -9.37 -6.26
CA ASP A 347 -21.36 -9.79 -7.37
C ASP A 347 -21.29 -8.80 -8.55
N PRO A 348 -21.52 -9.26 -9.79
CA PRO A 348 -21.49 -8.41 -10.98
C PRO A 348 -22.44 -7.20 -10.90
N GLU A 349 -23.59 -7.32 -10.23
CA GLU A 349 -24.55 -6.22 -10.08
C GLU A 349 -23.99 -5.10 -9.18
N ILE A 350 -23.34 -5.47 -8.06
CA ILE A 350 -22.69 -4.52 -7.15
C ILE A 350 -21.57 -3.77 -7.89
N ILE A 351 -20.79 -4.48 -8.69
CA ILE A 351 -19.73 -3.88 -9.51
C ILE A 351 -20.29 -2.91 -10.54
N ALA A 352 -21.38 -3.28 -11.22
CA ALA A 352 -22.03 -2.39 -12.18
C ALA A 352 -22.53 -1.09 -11.51
N ASP A 353 -23.04 -1.16 -10.28
CA ASP A 353 -23.44 0.02 -9.53
C ASP A 353 -22.22 0.86 -9.08
N ILE A 354 -21.13 0.22 -8.65
CA ILE A 354 -19.85 0.90 -8.36
C ILE A 354 -19.34 1.66 -9.60
N ASP A 355 -19.36 1.04 -10.77
CA ASP A 355 -18.85 1.64 -12.01
C ASP A 355 -19.70 2.81 -12.49
N LYS A 356 -21.03 2.78 -12.27
CA LYS A 356 -21.91 3.93 -12.53
C LYS A 356 -21.53 5.12 -11.64
N VAL A 357 -21.26 4.87 -10.35
CA VAL A 357 -20.82 5.93 -9.43
C VAL A 357 -19.47 6.49 -9.86
N HIS A 358 -18.51 5.63 -10.23
CA HIS A 358 -17.20 6.09 -10.70
C HIS A 358 -17.26 6.89 -12.00
N THR A 359 -18.13 6.52 -12.93
CA THR A 359 -18.38 7.29 -14.17
C THR A 359 -18.92 8.69 -13.87
N THR A 360 -19.77 8.81 -12.84
CA THR A 360 -20.35 10.09 -12.41
C THR A 360 -19.35 10.94 -11.62
N TYR A 361 -18.60 10.30 -10.74
CA TYR A 361 -17.62 10.93 -9.85
C TYR A 361 -16.24 10.32 -10.14
N TRP A 362 -15.64 10.76 -11.23
CA TRP A 362 -14.34 10.28 -11.69
C TRP A 362 -13.23 10.75 -10.76
N ASN A 363 -12.55 9.79 -10.11
CA ASN A 363 -11.36 10.01 -9.27
C ASN A 363 -11.43 11.26 -8.35
N PRO A 364 -12.40 11.34 -7.42
CA PRO A 364 -12.58 12.53 -6.57
C PRO A 364 -11.47 12.78 -5.55
N CYS A 365 -10.60 11.79 -5.28
CA CYS A 365 -9.48 11.89 -4.34
C CYS A 365 -8.17 11.32 -4.93
N PRO A 366 -7.62 11.87 -6.02
CA PRO A 366 -6.49 11.28 -6.74
C PRO A 366 -5.19 11.22 -5.93
#